data_AF-A0A5E3WRQ4-F1
#
_entry.id   AF-A0A5E3WRQ4-F1
#
_cell.length_a   1.000
_cell.length_b   1.000
_cell.length_c   1.000
_cell.angle_alpha   90.00
_cell.angle_beta   90.00
_cell.angle_gamma   90.00
#
_symmetry.space_group_name_H-M   'P 1'
#
loop_
_entity.id
_entity.type
_entity.pdbx_description
1 polymer ?
#
loop_
_entity_poly.entity_id
_entity_poly.type
_entity_poly.pdbx_seq_one_letter_code
_entity_poly.pdbx_strand_id
1 'polypeptide(L)'
;MKVSASLTAIVLSLSASAAPTTLTARFNKNYDRCTTGRTSANYLRDNYQPWIEQLFSPCVGPTNQKNIWSSRTCVAAAVAMGPAVITDFAVCDKADALFETDQPNLDYGVYASIVGDCAYDTKACPITEQNLLDLVYSELSKAGATIWPADGSEVLADVVAPVIEWASGSYTGTVGYTRFNQWLHVSGYPGTITDGGEHTDGKTYYYDHESDRD
;
A
#
# COMPACT_ATOMS: atom_id res chain seq x y z
N MET A 1 -34.40 -48.63 -16.24
CA MET A 1 -33.10 -47.95 -16.37
C MET A 1 -32.91 -47.06 -15.17
N LYS A 2 -31.90 -47.32 -14.32
CA LYS A 2 -31.49 -46.44 -13.23
C LYS A 2 -30.20 -45.75 -13.68
N VAL A 3 -30.23 -44.42 -13.77
CA VAL A 3 -29.05 -43.61 -14.12
C VAL A 3 -28.46 -43.12 -12.80
N SER A 4 -27.30 -43.67 -12.43
CA SER A 4 -26.53 -43.20 -11.27
C SER A 4 -25.54 -42.15 -11.76
N ALA A 5 -25.77 -40.88 -11.40
CA ALA A 5 -24.81 -39.81 -11.59
C ALA A 5 -23.86 -39.76 -10.38
N SER A 6 -22.56 -39.94 -10.62
CA SER A 6 -21.52 -39.74 -9.60
C SER A 6 -21.06 -38.27 -9.66
N LEU A 7 -21.22 -37.54 -8.54
CA LEU A 7 -20.67 -36.21 -8.36
C LEU A 7 -19.29 -36.32 -7.69
N THR A 8 -18.24 -35.99 -8.43
CA THR A 8 -16.87 -35.86 -7.91
C THR A 8 -16.72 -34.46 -7.32
N ALA A 9 -16.70 -34.35 -5.99
CA ALA A 9 -16.40 -33.09 -5.32
C ALA A 9 -14.88 -32.83 -5.33
N ILE A 10 -14.45 -31.78 -6.01
CA ILE A 10 -13.07 -31.28 -5.95
C ILE A 10 -12.95 -30.41 -4.69
N VAL A 11 -12.17 -30.87 -3.72
CA VAL A 11 -11.85 -30.10 -2.52
C VAL A 11 -10.64 -29.22 -2.84
N LEU A 12 -10.87 -27.92 -3.01
CA LEU A 12 -9.79 -26.92 -3.06
C LEU A 12 -9.26 -26.72 -1.62
N SER A 13 -8.11 -27.29 -1.33
CA SER A 13 -7.36 -27.00 -0.11
C SER A 13 -6.78 -25.59 -0.20
N LEU A 14 -7.41 -24.62 0.47
CA LEU A 14 -6.79 -23.33 0.74
C LEU A 14 -5.65 -23.54 1.73
N SER A 15 -4.43 -23.63 1.23
CA SER A 15 -3.22 -23.48 2.03
C SER A 15 -3.15 -22.02 2.49
N ALA A 16 -3.71 -21.72 3.65
CA ALA A 16 -3.46 -20.47 4.33
C ALA A 16 -2.01 -20.49 4.82
N SER A 17 -1.09 -19.96 4.02
CA SER A 17 0.27 -19.71 4.47
C SER A 17 0.18 -18.73 5.65
N ALA A 18 0.46 -19.23 6.86
CA ALA A 18 0.59 -18.37 8.04
C ALA A 18 1.76 -17.43 7.79
N ALA A 19 1.49 -16.13 7.73
CA ALA A 19 2.51 -15.11 7.55
C ALA A 19 3.53 -15.18 8.71
N PRO A 20 4.82 -14.89 8.44
CA PRO A 20 5.86 -14.89 9.46
C PRO A 20 5.52 -13.91 10.58
N THR A 21 5.70 -14.35 11.84
CA THR A 21 5.31 -13.61 13.06
C THR A 21 6.34 -12.59 13.52
N THR A 22 7.51 -12.52 12.87
CA THR A 22 8.57 -11.56 13.17
C THR A 22 8.71 -10.57 12.02
N LEU A 23 8.31 -9.32 12.27
CA LEU A 23 8.55 -8.20 11.36
C LEU A 23 10.07 -8.03 11.20
N THR A 24 10.63 -8.42 10.06
CA THR A 24 12.01 -8.08 9.71
C THR A 24 12.05 -6.60 9.36
N ALA A 25 12.71 -5.78 10.17
CA ALA A 25 12.88 -4.35 9.91
C ALA A 25 13.75 -4.08 8.66
N ARG A 26 13.69 -2.86 8.10
CA ARG A 26 14.62 -2.42 7.04
C ARG A 26 16.09 -2.69 7.45
N PHE A 27 16.90 -3.13 6.50
CA PHE A 27 18.34 -3.30 6.67
C PHE A 27 18.94 -1.95 7.07
N ASN A 28 19.53 -1.88 8.28
CA ASN A 28 20.19 -0.70 8.86
C ASN A 28 19.32 0.56 9.04
N LYS A 29 18.83 0.83 10.28
CA LYS A 29 18.13 2.08 10.65
C LYS A 29 19.05 3.31 10.81
N ASN A 30 20.36 3.18 10.55
CA ASN A 30 21.35 4.27 10.73
C ASN A 30 21.68 4.96 9.39
N TYR A 31 20.76 5.78 8.91
CA TYR A 31 20.92 6.63 7.72
C TYR A 31 20.12 7.93 7.86
N ASP A 32 20.40 8.90 6.98
CA ASP A 32 19.62 10.13 6.89
C ASP A 32 18.27 9.85 6.21
N ARG A 33 17.27 9.56 7.04
CA ARG A 33 15.90 9.26 6.59
C ARG A 33 15.29 10.40 5.77
N CYS A 34 15.51 11.66 6.14
CA CYS A 34 14.94 12.77 5.39
C CYS A 34 15.52 12.81 3.96
N THR A 35 16.85 12.74 3.85
CA THR A 35 17.51 12.77 2.53
C THR A 35 17.10 11.57 1.67
N THR A 36 17.05 10.37 2.25
CA THR A 36 16.63 9.16 1.52
C THR A 36 15.17 9.25 1.11
N GLY A 37 14.25 9.54 2.05
CA GLY A 37 12.82 9.69 1.77
C GLY A 37 12.53 10.74 0.70
N ARG A 38 13.18 11.91 0.77
CA ARG A 38 13.03 12.97 -0.24
C ARG A 38 13.58 12.58 -1.61
N THR A 39 14.73 11.92 -1.65
CA THR A 39 15.30 11.42 -2.91
C THR A 39 14.38 10.41 -3.57
N SER A 40 13.85 9.44 -2.81
CA SER A 40 12.92 8.45 -3.34
C SER A 40 11.60 9.07 -3.79
N ALA A 41 10.99 9.95 -2.98
CA ALA A 41 9.76 10.63 -3.38
C ALA A 41 9.93 11.46 -4.66
N ASN A 42 11.03 12.20 -4.78
CA ASN A 42 11.37 12.95 -6.00
C ASN A 42 11.59 12.02 -7.19
N TYR A 43 12.29 10.90 -7.00
CA TYR A 43 12.52 9.92 -8.06
C TYR A 43 11.19 9.37 -8.59
N LEU A 44 10.27 8.97 -7.71
CA LEU A 44 8.95 8.47 -8.10
C LEU A 44 8.13 9.53 -8.83
N ARG A 45 8.16 10.79 -8.37
CA ARG A 45 7.51 11.92 -9.05
C ARG A 45 8.08 12.18 -10.44
N ASP A 46 9.41 12.31 -10.53
CA ASP A 46 10.09 12.79 -11.73
C ASP A 46 10.15 11.74 -12.84
N ASN A 47 10.06 10.45 -12.50
CA ASN A 47 10.26 9.36 -13.44
C ASN A 47 9.01 8.51 -13.69
N TYR A 48 8.01 8.53 -12.81
CA TYR A 48 6.85 7.63 -12.90
C TYR A 48 5.52 8.38 -12.73
N GLN A 49 5.25 8.84 -11.52
CA GLN A 49 3.90 9.22 -11.11
C GLN A 49 3.94 10.65 -10.52
N PRO A 50 3.92 11.70 -11.36
CA PRO A 50 4.10 13.08 -10.90
C PRO A 50 3.01 13.56 -9.94
N TRP A 51 1.80 12.98 -10.01
CA TRP A 51 0.68 13.32 -9.14
C TRP A 51 0.89 12.95 -7.67
N ILE A 52 1.81 12.02 -7.38
CA ILE A 52 2.09 11.51 -6.02
C ILE A 52 2.44 12.65 -5.06
N GLU A 53 3.09 13.71 -5.54
CA GLU A 53 3.58 14.76 -4.65
C GLU A 53 2.46 15.52 -3.92
N GLN A 54 1.28 15.55 -4.52
CA GLN A 54 0.13 16.27 -3.99
C GLN A 54 -0.52 15.54 -2.80
N LEU A 55 -0.14 14.28 -2.53
CA LEU A 55 -0.67 13.48 -1.43
C LEU A 55 0.15 13.58 -0.13
N PHE A 56 1.43 13.99 -0.17
CA PHE A 56 2.30 13.89 1.02
C PHE A 56 2.20 15.06 1.99
N SER A 57 1.78 16.24 1.53
CA SER A 57 1.82 17.47 2.35
C SER A 57 1.11 17.34 3.71
N PRO A 58 -0.05 16.66 3.81
CA PRO A 58 -0.73 16.46 5.09
C PRO A 58 -0.03 15.49 6.05
N CYS A 59 0.89 14.66 5.56
CA CYS A 59 1.62 13.67 6.38
C CYS A 59 2.83 14.28 7.08
N VAL A 60 3.37 15.36 6.51
CA VAL A 60 4.55 16.07 7.01
C VAL A 60 4.22 17.34 7.80
N GLY A 61 3.00 17.88 7.69
CA GLY A 61 2.59 19.08 8.42
C GLY A 61 2.39 18.88 9.94
N PRO A 62 2.45 19.93 10.79
CA PRO A 62 2.70 19.92 12.25
C PRO A 62 1.57 19.35 13.13
N THR A 63 1.05 18.18 12.78
CA THR A 63 0.06 17.45 13.57
C THR A 63 0.77 16.53 14.57
N ASN A 64 0.38 16.60 15.85
CA ASN A 64 0.87 15.77 16.95
C ASN A 64 0.48 14.27 16.83
N GLN A 65 0.08 13.82 15.63
CA GLN A 65 -0.32 12.44 15.41
C GLN A 65 0.94 11.59 15.25
N LYS A 66 1.32 10.91 16.34
CA LYS A 66 2.39 9.92 16.34
C LYS A 66 2.10 8.70 15.47
N ASN A 67 0.83 8.49 15.12
CA ASN A 67 0.38 7.45 14.19
C ASN A 67 0.05 8.10 12.85
N ILE A 68 0.88 7.91 11.83
CA ILE A 68 0.53 8.43 10.50
C ILE A 68 -0.58 7.59 9.83
N TRP A 69 -0.78 6.34 10.27
CA TRP A 69 -1.85 5.46 9.78
C TRP A 69 -3.22 5.80 10.35
N SER A 70 -3.34 6.79 11.25
CA SER A 70 -4.64 7.40 11.58
C SER A 70 -5.10 8.45 10.57
N SER A 71 -4.27 8.78 9.58
CA SER A 71 -4.62 9.70 8.50
C SER A 71 -4.92 8.93 7.22
N ARG A 72 -6.17 9.00 6.75
CA ARG A 72 -6.58 8.44 5.45
C ARG A 72 -5.71 8.95 4.29
N THR A 73 -5.32 10.23 4.32
CA THR A 73 -4.43 10.82 3.32
C THR A 73 -3.04 10.20 3.34
N CYS A 74 -2.52 9.84 4.52
CA CYS A 74 -1.21 9.20 4.63
C CYS A 74 -1.22 7.72 4.26
N VAL A 75 -2.35 7.05 4.46
CA VAL A 75 -2.56 5.71 3.89
C VAL A 75 -2.62 5.79 2.36
N ALA A 76 -3.31 6.78 1.78
CA ALA A 76 -3.31 7.00 0.33
C ALA A 76 -1.91 7.33 -0.22
N ALA A 77 -1.16 8.19 0.47
CA ALA A 77 0.23 8.48 0.13
C ALA A 77 1.10 7.22 0.22
N ALA A 78 0.95 6.41 1.28
CA ALA A 78 1.67 5.15 1.40
C ALA A 78 1.36 4.20 0.25
N VAL A 79 0.09 4.03 -0.15
CA VAL A 79 -0.29 3.24 -1.34
C VAL A 79 0.42 3.78 -2.58
N ALA A 80 0.48 5.10 -2.71
CA ALA A 80 1.05 5.75 -3.87
C ALA A 80 2.58 5.67 -3.97
N MET A 81 3.34 5.75 -2.87
CA MET A 81 4.82 5.84 -2.89
C MET A 81 5.55 4.82 -2.02
N GLY A 82 4.82 3.98 -1.29
CA GLY A 82 5.36 3.05 -0.32
C GLY A 82 5.38 3.60 1.13
N PRO A 83 5.11 2.75 2.14
CA PRO A 83 5.10 3.14 3.56
C PRO A 83 6.48 3.62 4.05
N ALA A 84 7.53 3.00 3.53
CA ALA A 84 8.91 3.34 3.87
C ALA A 84 9.29 4.77 3.43
N VAL A 85 8.88 5.15 2.22
CA VAL A 85 9.16 6.48 1.65
C VAL A 85 8.47 7.54 2.48
N ILE A 86 7.17 7.38 2.77
CA ILE A 86 6.40 8.43 3.46
C ILE A 86 6.83 8.61 4.91
N THR A 87 7.16 7.53 5.64
CA THR A 87 7.64 7.64 7.03
C THR A 87 9.00 8.31 7.13
N ASP A 88 9.88 8.06 6.15
CA ASP A 88 11.20 8.68 6.09
C ASP A 88 11.15 10.11 5.58
N PHE A 89 10.27 10.39 4.61
CA PHE A 89 10.01 11.76 4.17
C PHE A 89 9.45 12.61 5.31
N ALA A 90 8.58 12.03 6.17
CA ALA A 90 8.00 12.73 7.30
C ALA A 90 9.02 13.29 8.30
N VAL A 91 10.21 12.68 8.44
CA VAL A 91 11.22 13.20 9.37
C VAL A 91 11.84 14.53 8.94
N CYS A 92 11.66 14.93 7.67
CA CYS A 92 12.14 16.22 7.18
C CYS A 92 11.52 17.40 7.92
N ASP A 93 10.23 17.28 8.27
CA ASP A 93 9.48 18.32 8.97
C ASP A 93 9.12 17.92 10.42
N LYS A 94 9.17 16.61 10.73
CA LYS A 94 8.89 16.03 12.06
C LYS A 94 9.98 15.07 12.50
N ALA A 95 11.03 15.57 13.13
CA ALA A 95 12.16 14.74 13.56
C ALA A 95 11.80 13.53 14.44
N ASP A 96 10.63 13.54 15.11
CA ASP A 96 10.14 12.45 15.95
C ASP A 96 9.21 11.45 15.23
N ALA A 97 9.03 11.56 13.90
CA ALA A 97 8.25 10.61 13.13
C ALA A 97 8.85 9.20 13.23
N LEU A 98 8.02 8.23 13.63
CA LEU A 98 8.43 6.84 13.81
C LEU A 98 8.75 6.18 12.46
N PHE A 99 9.58 5.14 12.46
CA PHE A 99 9.64 4.21 11.33
C PHE A 99 8.29 3.52 11.17
N GLU A 100 7.96 3.11 9.96
CA GLU A 100 6.80 2.31 9.59
C GLU A 100 6.63 1.07 10.48
N THR A 101 7.73 0.40 10.83
CA THR A 101 7.74 -0.77 11.75
C THR A 101 7.33 -0.42 13.18
N ASP A 102 7.53 0.83 13.60
CA ASP A 102 7.30 1.31 14.95
C ASP A 102 6.01 2.13 15.07
N GLN A 103 5.31 2.37 13.94
CA GLN A 103 4.02 3.05 13.93
C GLN A 103 2.97 2.20 14.68
N PRO A 104 1.99 2.83 15.35
CA PRO A 104 0.82 2.10 15.82
C PRO A 104 0.01 1.56 14.63
N ASN A 105 -0.77 0.50 14.88
CA ASN A 105 -1.61 -0.10 13.84
C ASN A 105 -2.50 0.94 13.12
N LEU A 106 -2.84 0.61 11.87
CA LEU A 106 -3.84 1.28 11.06
C LEU A 106 -5.10 1.53 11.88
N ASP A 107 -5.51 2.80 11.97
CA ASP A 107 -6.75 3.15 12.64
C ASP A 107 -7.92 2.44 11.96
N TYR A 108 -8.75 1.77 12.75
CA TYR A 108 -9.82 0.96 12.20
C TYR A 108 -10.90 1.82 11.52
N GLY A 109 -11.08 3.08 11.94
CA GLY A 109 -11.93 4.04 11.27
C GLY A 109 -11.38 4.42 9.89
N VAL A 110 -10.06 4.51 9.72
CA VAL A 110 -9.45 4.68 8.39
C VAL A 110 -9.70 3.45 7.52
N TYR A 111 -9.49 2.24 8.05
CA TYR A 111 -9.82 1.00 7.33
C TYR A 111 -11.29 0.96 6.90
N ALA A 112 -12.21 1.22 7.83
CA ALA A 112 -13.64 1.28 7.54
C ALA A 112 -13.99 2.35 6.51
N SER A 113 -13.26 3.47 6.47
CA SER A 113 -13.46 4.50 5.44
C SER A 113 -13.05 4.04 4.03
N ILE A 114 -12.20 3.01 3.91
CA ILE A 114 -11.74 2.43 2.64
C ILE A 114 -12.73 1.38 2.14
N VAL A 115 -13.15 0.46 3.02
CA VAL A 115 -13.98 -0.69 2.64
C VAL A 115 -15.48 -0.48 2.85
N GLY A 116 -15.87 0.58 3.57
CA GLY A 116 -17.25 0.91 3.92
C GLY A 116 -17.74 0.24 5.21
N ASP A 117 -19.04 0.37 5.46
CA ASP A 117 -19.69 -0.05 6.72
C ASP A 117 -19.55 -1.55 7.01
N CYS A 118 -19.35 -2.37 5.97
CA CYS A 118 -19.09 -3.81 6.12
C CYS A 118 -17.77 -4.14 6.85
N ALA A 119 -16.94 -3.14 7.18
CA ALA A 119 -15.81 -3.31 8.08
C ALA A 119 -16.25 -3.82 9.46
N TYR A 120 -17.43 -3.40 9.95
CA TYR A 120 -17.90 -3.72 11.29
C TYR A 120 -18.72 -5.02 11.38
N ASP A 121 -18.88 -5.72 10.25
CA ASP A 121 -19.56 -7.01 10.21
C ASP A 121 -18.74 -8.09 10.92
N THR A 122 -19.41 -9.18 11.33
CA THR A 122 -18.75 -10.35 11.96
C THR A 122 -17.61 -10.90 11.10
N LYS A 123 -17.74 -10.79 9.78
CA LYS A 123 -16.66 -10.97 8.82
C LYS A 123 -16.47 -9.65 8.09
N ALA A 124 -15.48 -8.87 8.50
CA ALA A 124 -15.12 -7.61 7.86
C ALA A 124 -14.87 -7.82 6.36
N CYS A 125 -15.41 -6.94 5.53
CA CYS A 125 -15.11 -6.95 4.10
C CYS A 125 -13.63 -6.64 3.85
N PRO A 126 -12.98 -7.34 2.91
CA PRO A 126 -11.59 -7.09 2.57
C PRO A 126 -11.46 -5.87 1.64
N ILE A 127 -10.26 -5.31 1.59
CA ILE A 127 -9.86 -4.30 0.61
C ILE A 127 -9.76 -4.95 -0.77
N THR A 128 -10.31 -4.28 -1.78
CA THR A 128 -10.16 -4.59 -3.21
C THR A 128 -9.26 -3.57 -3.90
N GLU A 129 -8.82 -3.87 -5.12
CA GLU A 129 -8.11 -2.91 -5.98
C GLU A 129 -8.90 -1.61 -6.15
N GLN A 130 -10.21 -1.70 -6.41
CA GLN A 130 -11.07 -0.53 -6.57
C GLN A 130 -11.11 0.32 -5.30
N ASN A 131 -11.12 -0.28 -4.11
CA ASN A 131 -11.10 0.51 -2.86
C ASN A 131 -9.82 1.34 -2.72
N LEU A 132 -8.67 0.80 -3.13
CA LEU A 132 -7.40 1.54 -3.08
C LEU A 132 -7.30 2.59 -4.19
N LEU A 133 -7.83 2.31 -5.38
CA LEU A 133 -7.94 3.30 -6.44
C LEU A 133 -8.82 4.49 -5.99
N ASP A 134 -10.01 4.20 -5.46
CA ASP A 134 -10.94 5.20 -4.94
C ASP A 134 -10.31 6.01 -3.80
N LEU A 135 -9.53 5.36 -2.92
CA LEU A 135 -8.78 6.03 -1.88
C LEU A 135 -7.80 7.06 -2.47
N VAL A 136 -6.97 6.67 -3.44
CA VAL A 136 -6.00 7.57 -4.09
C VAL A 136 -6.71 8.75 -4.76
N TYR A 137 -7.70 8.50 -5.59
CA TYR A 137 -8.41 9.56 -6.33
C TYR A 137 -9.22 10.48 -5.39
N SER A 138 -9.84 9.94 -4.34
CA SER A 138 -10.57 10.75 -3.37
C SER A 138 -9.66 11.67 -2.57
N GLU A 139 -8.47 11.20 -2.17
CA GLU A 139 -7.51 12.03 -1.46
C GLU A 139 -6.81 13.05 -2.38
N LEU A 140 -6.57 12.73 -3.66
CA LEU A 140 -6.14 13.72 -4.67
C LEU A 140 -7.19 14.82 -4.83
N SER A 141 -8.47 14.46 -4.95
CA SER A 141 -9.57 15.42 -5.05
C SER A 141 -9.62 16.34 -3.83
N LYS A 142 -9.54 15.77 -2.63
CA LYS A 142 -9.54 16.50 -1.36
C LYS A 142 -8.33 17.42 -1.21
N ALA A 143 -7.17 17.01 -1.73
CA ALA A 143 -5.95 17.83 -1.77
C ALA A 143 -6.05 19.00 -2.79
N GLY A 144 -7.10 19.04 -3.61
CA GLY A 144 -7.22 20.02 -4.69
C GLY A 144 -6.21 19.79 -5.80
N ALA A 145 -5.88 18.52 -6.09
CA ALA A 145 -4.87 18.15 -7.06
C ALA A 145 -5.12 18.80 -8.44
N THR A 146 -4.05 19.32 -9.02
CA THR A 146 -4.02 19.91 -10.37
C THR A 146 -3.34 18.97 -11.37
N ILE A 147 -2.52 18.03 -10.89
CA ILE A 147 -1.93 16.95 -11.68
C ILE A 147 -2.68 15.67 -11.33
N TRP A 148 -3.19 14.99 -12.34
CA TRP A 148 -3.94 13.74 -12.18
C TRP A 148 -3.23 12.60 -12.89
N PRO A 149 -3.41 11.35 -12.44
CA PRO A 149 -2.98 10.19 -13.22
C PRO A 149 -3.65 10.23 -14.59
N ALA A 150 -2.90 9.91 -15.65
CA ALA A 150 -3.39 9.95 -17.02
C ALA A 150 -4.48 8.90 -17.27
N ASP A 151 -4.31 7.72 -16.66
CA ASP A 151 -5.25 6.61 -16.72
C ASP A 151 -5.39 5.93 -15.36
N GLY A 152 -6.63 5.67 -14.93
CA GLY A 152 -6.89 4.89 -13.73
C GLY A 152 -6.47 3.43 -13.87
N SER A 153 -6.44 2.89 -15.10
CA SER A 153 -5.95 1.54 -15.36
C SER A 153 -4.44 1.41 -15.10
N GLU A 154 -3.67 2.46 -15.39
CA GLU A 154 -2.24 2.56 -15.08
C GLU A 154 -2.01 2.65 -13.57
N VAL A 155 -2.80 3.45 -12.85
CA VAL A 155 -2.73 3.49 -11.37
C VAL A 155 -3.06 2.12 -10.76
N LEU A 156 -4.05 1.42 -11.33
CA LEU A 156 -4.38 0.07 -10.89
C LEU A 156 -3.20 -0.87 -11.07
N ALA A 157 -2.64 -0.95 -12.27
CA ALA A 157 -1.57 -1.88 -12.58
C ALA A 157 -0.24 -1.53 -11.90
N ASP A 158 0.17 -0.25 -11.95
CA ASP A 158 1.52 0.14 -11.56
C ASP A 158 1.66 0.47 -10.07
N VAL A 159 0.57 0.84 -9.41
CA VAL A 159 0.59 1.32 -8.02
C VAL A 159 -0.23 0.43 -7.09
N VAL A 160 -1.48 0.12 -7.45
CA VAL A 160 -2.40 -0.61 -6.56
C VAL A 160 -2.15 -2.12 -6.58
N ALA A 161 -2.03 -2.72 -7.76
CA ALA A 161 -1.89 -4.16 -7.92
C ALA A 161 -0.65 -4.71 -7.20
N PRO A 162 0.52 -4.04 -7.18
CA PRO A 162 1.67 -4.48 -6.38
C PRO A 162 1.42 -4.48 -4.87
N VAL A 163 0.56 -3.59 -4.37
CA VAL A 163 0.15 -3.59 -2.95
C VAL A 163 -0.74 -4.80 -2.65
N ILE A 164 -1.69 -5.08 -3.54
CA ILE A 164 -2.59 -6.23 -3.42
C ILE A 164 -1.82 -7.55 -3.58
N GLU A 165 -0.87 -7.61 -4.52
CA GLU A 165 0.03 -8.74 -4.73
C GLU A 165 0.85 -9.01 -3.47
N TRP A 166 1.53 -8.01 -2.92
CA TRP A 166 2.31 -8.18 -1.70
C TRP A 166 1.45 -8.70 -0.54
N ALA A 167 0.24 -8.15 -0.39
CA ALA A 167 -0.58 -8.45 0.77
C ALA A 167 -1.38 -9.76 0.66
N SER A 168 -1.73 -10.19 -0.56
CA SER A 168 -2.58 -11.37 -0.81
C SER A 168 -1.94 -12.49 -1.62
N GLY A 169 -0.76 -12.26 -2.21
CA GLY A 169 -0.08 -13.18 -3.13
C GLY A 169 -0.69 -13.23 -4.54
N SER A 170 -1.54 -12.26 -4.89
CA SER A 170 -2.24 -12.18 -6.17
C SER A 170 -2.50 -10.71 -6.52
N TYR A 171 -2.24 -10.29 -7.76
CA TYR A 171 -2.49 -8.91 -8.21
C TYR A 171 -3.96 -8.47 -8.09
N THR A 172 -4.90 -9.38 -8.35
CA THR A 172 -6.35 -9.12 -8.30
C THR A 172 -7.04 -9.70 -7.06
N GLY A 173 -6.24 -9.98 -6.02
CA GLY A 173 -6.74 -10.55 -4.78
C GLY A 173 -7.56 -9.57 -3.94
N THR A 174 -7.92 -10.01 -2.74
CA THR A 174 -8.50 -9.11 -1.73
C THR A 174 -7.69 -9.19 -0.45
N VAL A 175 -7.59 -8.08 0.27
CA VAL A 175 -6.66 -7.91 1.39
C VAL A 175 -7.44 -7.61 2.66
N GLY A 176 -7.36 -8.51 3.65
CA GLY A 176 -7.93 -8.25 4.96
C GLY A 176 -7.12 -7.22 5.76
N TYR A 177 -7.75 -6.57 6.74
CA TYR A 177 -7.11 -5.59 7.64
C TYR A 177 -5.72 -6.01 8.12
N THR A 178 -5.55 -7.23 8.64
CA THR A 178 -4.27 -7.68 9.20
C THR A 178 -3.14 -7.65 8.18
N ARG A 179 -3.38 -8.10 6.94
CA ARG A 179 -2.35 -8.13 5.89
C ARG A 179 -2.07 -6.74 5.33
N PHE A 180 -3.09 -5.90 5.17
CA PHE A 180 -2.87 -4.50 4.76
C PHE A 180 -2.12 -3.70 5.83
N ASN A 181 -2.48 -3.90 7.11
CA ASN A 181 -1.73 -3.32 8.22
C ASN A 181 -0.28 -3.82 8.22
N GLN A 182 -0.03 -5.10 7.99
CA GLN A 182 1.32 -5.64 7.90
C GLN A 182 2.12 -5.00 6.74
N TRP A 183 1.51 -4.83 5.57
CA TRP A 183 2.12 -4.13 4.45
C TRP A 183 2.56 -2.72 4.84
N LEU A 184 1.70 -1.95 5.52
CA LEU A 184 2.03 -0.60 6.01
C LEU A 184 3.23 -0.56 6.96
N HIS A 185 3.57 -1.67 7.64
CA HIS A 185 4.63 -1.71 8.65
C HIS A 185 5.89 -2.44 8.19
N VAL A 186 5.85 -3.18 7.08
CA VAL A 186 6.97 -4.01 6.63
C VAL A 186 7.45 -3.65 5.24
N SER A 187 6.54 -3.21 4.36
CA SER A 187 6.88 -2.94 2.97
C SER A 187 7.96 -1.87 2.86
N GLY A 188 8.99 -2.18 2.06
CA GLY A 188 10.15 -1.34 1.84
C GLY A 188 9.87 -0.17 0.88
N TYR A 189 10.95 0.38 0.34
CA TYR A 189 10.85 1.30 -0.79
C TYR A 189 10.32 0.53 -2.01
N PRO A 190 9.41 1.10 -2.81
CA PRO A 190 9.01 0.45 -4.05
C PRO A 190 10.23 0.35 -4.98
N GLY A 191 10.51 -0.86 -5.46
CA GLY A 191 11.28 -1.07 -6.67
C GLY A 191 10.43 -0.81 -7.90
N THR A 192 11.06 -0.80 -9.07
CA THR A 192 10.35 -0.74 -10.35
C THR A 192 10.87 -1.82 -11.30
N ILE A 193 9.96 -2.58 -11.89
CA ILE A 193 10.28 -3.55 -12.93
C ILE A 193 9.83 -3.03 -14.28
N THR A 194 10.53 -3.39 -15.36
CA THR A 194 10.09 -3.10 -16.73
C THR A 194 9.19 -4.22 -17.21
N ASP A 195 7.94 -3.91 -17.54
CA ASP A 195 6.90 -4.90 -17.84
C ASP A 195 6.82 -5.31 -19.33
N GLY A 196 7.64 -4.70 -20.20
CA GLY A 196 7.71 -5.06 -21.61
C GLY A 196 6.61 -4.42 -22.48
N GLY A 197 5.90 -3.41 -21.98
CA GLY A 197 5.08 -2.51 -22.80
C GLY A 197 3.56 -2.67 -22.68
N GLU A 198 3.05 -3.16 -21.56
CA GLU A 198 1.60 -3.12 -21.27
C GLU A 198 1.18 -1.76 -20.66
N HIS A 199 2.14 -0.95 -20.21
CA HIS A 199 1.91 0.39 -19.63
C HIS A 199 2.61 1.52 -20.40
N THR A 200 2.13 2.76 -20.22
CA THR A 200 2.55 3.93 -21.01
C THR A 200 4.01 4.35 -20.77
N ASP A 201 4.56 4.03 -19.61
CA ASP A 201 5.99 4.22 -19.27
C ASP A 201 6.79 2.90 -19.23
N GLY A 202 6.10 1.76 -19.40
CA GLY A 202 6.62 0.40 -19.38
C GLY A 202 7.14 -0.07 -18.02
N LYS A 203 6.67 0.49 -16.90
CA LYS A 203 7.20 0.17 -15.56
C LYS A 203 6.16 0.11 -14.45
N THR A 204 6.19 -0.98 -13.70
CA THR A 204 5.29 -1.26 -12.57
C THR A 204 6.07 -1.25 -11.26
N TYR A 205 5.44 -0.80 -10.16
CA TYR A 205 6.05 -0.93 -8.84
C TYR A 205 6.15 -2.40 -8.44
N TYR A 206 7.14 -2.69 -7.62
CA TYR A 206 7.22 -3.95 -6.91
C TYR A 206 7.69 -3.67 -5.48
N TYR A 207 7.24 -4.49 -4.55
CA TYR A 207 7.66 -4.41 -3.15
C TYR A 207 8.30 -5.75 -2.78
N ASP A 208 9.53 -5.70 -2.28
CA ASP A 208 10.20 -6.90 -1.76
C ASP A 208 9.29 -7.56 -0.70
N HIS A 209 9.05 -8.86 -0.86
CA HIS A 209 8.26 -9.59 0.11
C HIS A 209 9.09 -9.80 1.39
N GLU A 210 8.43 -10.14 2.49
CA GLU A 210 9.06 -10.27 3.81
C GLU A 210 10.21 -11.28 3.83
N SER A 211 10.15 -12.27 2.92
CA SER A 211 11.14 -13.31 2.65
C SER A 211 12.35 -12.85 1.86
N ASP A 212 12.25 -11.72 1.17
CA ASP A 212 13.23 -11.27 0.17
C ASP A 212 14.20 -10.23 0.76
N ARG A 213 14.09 -9.98 2.07
CA ARG A 213 14.88 -8.98 2.81
C ARG A 213 16.21 -9.53 3.37
N ASP A 214 16.59 -10.75 2.99
CA ASP A 214 17.82 -11.43 3.43
C ASP A 214 19.07 -11.05 2.60
#